data_AF-A0A813A6N2-F1
#
_entry.id   AF-A0A813A6N2-F1
#
_cell.length_a   1.000
_cell.length_b   1.000
_cell.length_c   1.000
_cell.angle_alpha   90.00
_cell.angle_beta   90.00
_cell.angle_gamma   90.00
#
_symmetry.space_group_name_H-M   'P 1'
#
loop_
_entity.id
_entity.type
_entity.pdbx_description
1 polymer ?
#
loop_
_entity_poly.entity_id
_entity_poly.type
_entity_poly.pdbx_seq_one_letter_code
_entity_poly.pdbx_strand_id
1 'polypeptide(L)'
;VDQLVEPAFLAGHLIYATLFSVEMSIRFIATGPKTYFFGHSCAWNWLDIFVVVPAWVEICMDIASANATEPGTGASNFRIIRVFKLTRLLQVLRSVRIVRFVSAFRALVYSVIDTTRQLLWAMVLLILIIYSFGILFTDAVLYHLFWFDELDDADLKLYFGSVFHSCTTLFRALMNGFDWSVAADALLPLGEFWVQLFHLYIAFCGLAVLNVITGVFVNSAIKTREKDHETLMQNMYKLKDLVGDLWKKLDKAGAGKITITEFERMFEEEDMRAFFGAIEMNAMDAWTLFDSLDADGDHLISFEEFKERCLQLHGPARSVDLF
;
A
#
# COMPACT_ATOMS: atom_id res chain seq x y z
N VAL A 1 20.37 18.74 32.97
CA VAL A 1 19.29 18.16 32.12
C VAL A 1 19.87 17.07 31.23
N ASP A 2 20.98 17.31 30.53
CA ASP A 2 21.59 16.32 29.62
C ASP A 2 22.09 15.01 30.28
N GLN A 3 22.58 15.05 31.52
CA GLN A 3 23.05 13.84 32.24
C GLN A 3 21.95 12.81 32.59
N LEU A 4 20.67 13.21 32.56
CA LEU A 4 19.54 12.30 32.82
C LEU A 4 18.83 11.84 31.54
N VAL A 5 19.03 12.56 30.43
CA VAL A 5 18.36 12.28 29.15
C VAL A 5 18.96 11.04 28.47
N GLU A 6 20.28 10.87 28.55
CA GLU A 6 21.00 9.73 27.97
C GLU A 6 20.62 8.36 28.59
N PRO A 7 20.61 8.18 29.92
CA PRO A 7 20.21 6.90 30.52
C PRO A 7 18.70 6.61 30.36
N ALA A 8 17.86 7.65 30.36
CA ALA A 8 16.42 7.48 30.12
C ALA A 8 16.13 7.01 28.67
N PHE A 9 16.86 7.53 27.70
CA PHE A 9 16.75 7.13 26.29
C PHE A 9 17.20 5.67 26.07
N LEU A 10 18.33 5.27 26.67
CA LEU A 10 18.82 3.89 26.63
C LEU A 10 17.82 2.92 27.29
N ALA A 11 17.26 3.29 28.45
CA ALA A 11 16.24 2.50 29.13
C ALA A 11 14.99 2.33 28.24
N GLY A 12 14.53 3.40 27.58
CA GLY A 12 13.42 3.33 26.62
C GLY A 12 13.70 2.38 25.45
N HIS A 13 14.91 2.46 24.88
CA HIS A 13 15.35 1.57 23.80
C HIS A 13 15.41 0.09 24.23
N LEU A 14 15.91 -0.18 25.44
CA LEU A 14 16.00 -1.52 26.01
C LEU A 14 14.60 -2.11 26.27
N ILE A 15 13.70 -1.32 26.88
CA ILE A 15 12.31 -1.73 27.11
C ILE A 15 11.63 -2.07 25.79
N TYR A 16 11.78 -1.20 24.78
CA TYR A 16 11.25 -1.43 23.44
C TYR A 16 11.81 -2.74 22.86
N ALA A 17 13.14 -2.89 22.76
CA ALA A 17 13.77 -4.08 22.18
C ALA A 17 13.31 -5.37 22.86
N THR A 18 13.20 -5.35 24.20
CA THR A 18 12.75 -6.50 24.99
C THR A 18 11.29 -6.86 24.72
N LEU A 19 10.37 -5.89 24.82
CA LEU A 19 8.95 -6.11 24.56
C LEU A 19 8.70 -6.68 23.17
N PHE A 20 9.36 -6.13 22.14
CA PHE A 20 9.19 -6.60 20.77
C PHE A 20 9.83 -7.97 20.52
N SER A 21 10.92 -8.29 21.22
CA SER A 21 11.52 -9.62 21.14
C SER A 21 10.61 -10.68 21.74
N VAL A 22 9.96 -10.35 22.86
CA VAL A 22 8.95 -11.22 23.49
C VAL A 22 7.75 -11.40 22.58
N GLU A 23 7.19 -10.32 22.03
CA GLU A 23 6.06 -10.39 21.09
C GLU A 23 6.39 -11.25 19.85
N MET A 24 7.58 -11.05 19.28
CA MET A 24 8.07 -11.83 18.14
C MET A 24 8.22 -13.31 18.50
N SER A 25 8.78 -13.61 19.68
CA SER A 25 8.98 -14.98 20.16
C SER A 25 7.65 -15.70 20.38
N ILE A 26 6.67 -15.03 20.99
CA ILE A 26 5.32 -15.57 21.17
C ILE A 26 4.69 -15.91 19.81
N ARG A 27 4.77 -15.00 18.84
CA ARG A 27 4.22 -15.22 17.48
C ARG A 27 4.92 -16.37 16.76
N PHE A 28 6.24 -16.47 16.89
CA PHE A 28 7.02 -17.56 16.31
C PHE A 28 6.60 -18.92 16.87
N ILE A 29 6.47 -19.02 18.20
CA ILE A 29 6.06 -20.25 18.89
C ILE A 29 4.61 -20.62 18.54
N ALA A 30 3.69 -19.66 18.53
CA ALA A 30 2.27 -19.91 18.30
C ALA A 30 1.96 -20.36 16.86
N THR A 31 2.69 -19.85 15.86
CA THR A 31 2.43 -20.16 14.44
C THR A 31 3.29 -21.29 13.88
N GLY A 32 4.43 -21.57 14.53
CA GLY A 32 5.41 -22.54 14.07
C GLY A 32 6.28 -22.03 12.90
N PRO A 33 7.48 -22.62 12.69
CA PRO A 33 8.49 -22.06 11.79
C PRO A 33 8.08 -22.02 10.32
N LYS A 34 7.33 -23.03 9.84
CA LYS A 34 6.87 -23.07 8.44
C LYS A 34 5.89 -21.93 8.14
N THR A 35 4.89 -21.75 8.99
CA THR A 35 3.87 -20.70 8.81
C THR A 35 4.42 -19.31 9.10
N TYR A 36 5.34 -19.18 10.06
CA TYR A 36 5.97 -17.90 10.40
C TYR A 36 6.80 -17.34 9.25
N PHE A 37 7.61 -18.18 8.59
CA PHE A 37 8.52 -17.76 7.52
C PHE A 37 7.98 -17.91 6.10
N PHE A 38 6.91 -18.66 5.87
CA PHE A 38 6.35 -18.87 4.52
C PHE A 38 4.84 -18.68 4.44
N GLY A 39 4.19 -18.26 5.54
CA GLY A 39 2.77 -17.94 5.55
C GLY A 39 2.45 -16.55 4.99
N HIS A 40 1.16 -16.22 4.99
CA HIS A 40 0.64 -14.95 4.45
C HIS A 40 1.26 -13.69 5.11
N SER A 41 1.64 -13.78 6.40
CA SER A 41 2.24 -12.69 7.17
C SER A 41 3.77 -12.68 7.16
N CYS A 42 4.41 -13.50 6.32
CA CYS A 42 5.86 -13.68 6.27
C CYS A 42 6.63 -12.36 6.10
N ALA A 43 6.18 -11.47 5.22
CA ALA A 43 6.84 -10.18 4.99
C ALA A 43 6.91 -9.31 6.25
N TRP A 44 5.84 -9.29 7.05
CA TRP A 44 5.79 -8.57 8.32
C TRP A 44 6.70 -9.20 9.38
N ASN A 45 6.77 -10.53 9.40
CA ASN A 45 7.63 -11.26 10.31
C ASN A 45 9.13 -11.05 9.99
N TRP A 46 9.49 -10.98 8.69
CA TRP A 46 10.84 -10.63 8.25
C TRP A 46 11.20 -9.17 8.56
N LEU A 47 10.28 -8.23 8.34
CA LEU A 47 10.44 -6.84 8.78
C LEU A 47 10.67 -6.81 10.29
N ASP A 48 9.91 -7.60 11.04
CA ASP A 48 10.04 -7.63 12.49
C ASP A 48 11.45 -8.09 12.93
N ILE A 49 11.97 -9.16 12.32
CA ILE A 49 13.35 -9.62 12.56
C ILE A 49 14.37 -8.54 12.20
N PHE A 50 14.22 -7.93 11.04
CA PHE A 50 15.14 -6.91 10.53
C PHE A 50 15.16 -5.63 11.38
N VAL A 51 14.11 -5.37 12.16
CA VAL A 51 14.06 -4.25 13.10
C VAL A 51 14.64 -4.61 14.48
N VAL A 52 14.36 -5.82 14.98
CA VAL A 52 14.76 -6.24 16.33
C VAL A 52 16.24 -6.59 16.40
N VAL A 53 16.78 -7.27 15.39
CA VAL A 53 18.20 -7.70 15.40
C VAL A 53 19.16 -6.50 15.44
N PRO A 54 19.05 -5.48 14.55
CA PRO A 54 19.92 -4.30 14.63
C PRO A 54 19.72 -3.49 15.91
N ALA A 55 18.51 -3.49 16.50
CA ALA A 55 18.26 -2.81 17.78
C ALA A 55 19.06 -3.44 18.92
N TRP A 56 19.14 -4.77 18.99
CA TRP A 56 19.99 -5.46 19.96
C TRP A 56 21.48 -5.24 19.70
N VAL A 57 21.90 -5.27 18.43
CA VAL A 57 23.30 -5.01 18.05
C VAL A 57 23.72 -3.61 18.51
N GLU A 58 22.88 -2.60 18.30
CA GLU A 58 23.13 -1.23 18.76
C GLU A 58 23.22 -1.13 20.29
N ILE A 59 22.27 -1.71 21.03
CA ILE A 59 22.29 -1.71 22.51
C ILE A 59 23.57 -2.39 23.04
N CYS A 60 23.94 -3.54 22.48
CA CYS A 60 25.16 -4.25 22.87
C CYS A 60 26.41 -3.41 22.60
N MET A 61 26.43 -2.64 21.52
CA MET A 61 27.55 -1.77 21.16
C MET A 61 27.64 -0.52 22.02
N ASP A 62 26.51 0.11 22.33
CA ASP A 62 26.47 1.26 23.24
C ASP A 62 27.03 0.86 24.61
N ILE A 63 26.61 -0.30 25.14
CA ILE A 63 27.13 -0.86 26.39
C ILE A 63 28.62 -1.21 26.26
N ALA A 64 29.04 -1.85 25.17
CA ALA A 64 30.45 -2.21 24.96
C ALA A 64 31.37 -0.98 24.83
N SER A 65 30.88 0.08 24.18
CA SER A 65 31.62 1.34 24.01
C SER A 65 31.70 2.15 25.30
N ALA A 66 30.66 2.14 26.12
CA ALA A 66 30.66 2.77 27.44
C ALA A 66 31.64 2.11 28.42
N ASN A 67 31.88 0.80 28.26
CA ASN A 67 32.80 0.02 29.08
C ASN A 67 34.23 -0.04 28.53
N ALA A 68 34.49 0.51 27.34
CA ALA A 68 35.81 0.53 26.73
C ALA A 68 36.65 1.69 27.31
N THR A 69 37.38 1.42 28.38
CA THR A 69 38.16 2.42 29.13
C THR A 69 39.49 2.83 28.49
N GLU A 70 39.91 2.23 27.37
CA GLU A 70 41.18 2.59 26.71
C GLU A 70 41.02 2.91 25.20
N PRO A 71 41.37 4.13 24.76
CA PRO A 71 41.37 4.52 23.36
C PRO A 71 42.66 4.02 22.70
N GLY A 72 42.78 2.73 22.46
CA GLY A 72 44.03 2.20 21.91
C GLY A 72 44.01 0.73 21.56
N THR A 73 43.42 0.37 20.41
CA THR A 73 43.96 -0.62 19.45
C THR A 73 42.91 -0.91 18.36
N GLY A 74 43.32 -0.77 17.09
CA GLY A 74 42.59 -1.32 15.94
C GLY A 74 41.89 -0.29 15.04
N ALA A 75 42.51 0.09 13.93
CA ALA A 75 41.87 0.79 12.81
C ALA A 75 40.66 0.02 12.23
N SER A 76 40.52 -1.28 12.53
CA SER A 76 39.34 -2.11 12.27
C SER A 76 38.12 -1.67 13.08
N ASN A 77 38.30 -1.27 14.35
CA ASN A 77 37.22 -0.84 15.23
C ASN A 77 36.56 0.46 14.71
N PHE A 78 37.33 1.35 14.08
CA PHE A 78 36.78 2.57 13.45
C PHE A 78 35.91 2.30 12.21
N ARG A 79 36.23 1.28 11.41
CA ARG A 79 35.37 0.87 10.27
C ARG A 79 34.09 0.21 10.75
N ILE A 80 34.21 -0.67 11.73
CA ILE A 80 33.10 -1.34 12.42
C ILE A 80 32.15 -0.27 12.99
N ILE A 81 32.64 0.66 13.82
CA ILE A 81 31.85 1.76 14.38
C ILE A 81 31.16 2.62 13.31
N ARG A 82 31.80 2.89 12.16
CA ARG A 82 31.15 3.63 11.04
C ARG A 82 30.02 2.85 10.38
N VAL A 83 30.17 1.54 10.19
CA VAL A 83 29.11 0.69 9.64
C VAL A 83 27.94 0.59 10.62
N PHE A 84 28.19 0.56 11.93
CA PHE A 84 27.14 0.58 12.94
C PHE A 84 26.49 1.95 13.15
N LYS A 85 27.11 3.05 12.72
CA LYS A 85 26.38 4.33 12.59
C LYS A 85 25.28 4.27 11.51
N LEU A 86 25.42 3.42 10.49
CA LEU A 86 24.37 3.22 9.49
C LEU A 86 23.20 2.40 10.03
N THR A 87 23.41 1.51 11.02
CA THR A 87 22.29 0.78 11.66
C THR A 87 21.36 1.72 12.44
N ARG A 88 21.84 2.92 12.82
CA ARG A 88 21.00 3.97 13.39
C ARG A 88 19.91 4.45 12.42
N LEU A 89 20.15 4.42 11.10
CA LEU A 89 19.12 4.74 10.10
C LEU A 89 17.99 3.71 10.09
N LEU A 90 18.28 2.45 10.46
CA LEU A 90 17.28 1.39 10.55
C LEU A 90 16.30 1.61 11.71
N GLN A 91 16.60 2.52 12.65
CA GLN A 91 15.64 2.91 13.70
C GLN A 91 14.37 3.53 13.11
N VAL A 92 14.47 4.22 11.96
CA VAL A 92 13.30 4.80 11.26
C VAL A 92 12.32 3.69 10.84
N LEU A 93 12.82 2.48 10.57
CA LEU A 93 11.98 1.33 10.23
C LEU A 93 11.13 0.83 11.41
N ARG A 94 11.46 1.19 12.66
CA ARG A 94 10.58 0.92 13.82
C ARG A 94 9.23 1.61 13.65
N SER A 95 9.21 2.83 13.12
CA SER A 95 8.00 3.58 12.84
C SER A 95 7.13 2.90 11.78
N VAL A 96 7.74 2.18 10.84
CA VAL A 96 7.02 1.39 9.81
C VAL A 96 6.25 0.22 10.42
N ARG A 97 6.50 -0.19 11.67
CA ARG A 97 5.65 -1.19 12.33
C ARG A 97 4.27 -0.67 12.70
N ILE A 98 4.09 0.63 12.91
CA ILE A 98 2.77 1.20 13.26
C ILE A 98 1.74 0.90 12.17
N VAL A 99 2.21 0.79 10.94
CA VAL A 99 1.46 0.39 9.74
C VAL A 99 0.74 -0.94 9.94
N ARG A 100 1.35 -1.91 10.62
CA ARG A 100 0.76 -3.24 10.85
C ARG A 100 -0.44 -3.17 11.80
N PHE A 101 -0.37 -2.27 12.78
CA PHE A 101 -1.37 -2.12 13.83
C PHE A 101 -2.54 -1.25 13.38
N VAL A 102 -2.29 -0.28 12.51
CA VAL A 102 -3.32 0.61 11.97
C VAL A 102 -3.85 0.03 10.66
N SER A 103 -5.03 -0.61 10.72
CA SER A 103 -5.69 -1.22 9.56
C SER A 103 -5.84 -0.26 8.38
N ALA A 104 -6.16 1.02 8.65
CA ALA A 104 -6.25 2.07 7.64
C ALA A 104 -4.92 2.32 6.92
N PHE A 105 -3.80 2.41 7.65
CA PHE A 105 -2.48 2.63 7.05
C PHE A 105 -2.02 1.40 6.27
N ARG A 106 -2.29 0.19 6.79
CA ARG A 106 -2.02 -1.07 6.09
C ARG A 106 -2.74 -1.12 4.73
N ALA A 107 -4.01 -0.71 4.69
CA ALA A 107 -4.78 -0.65 3.45
C ALA A 107 -4.18 0.32 2.44
N LEU A 108 -3.76 1.52 2.89
CA LEU A 108 -3.06 2.49 2.03
C LEU A 108 -1.74 1.93 1.47
N VAL A 109 -0.93 1.27 2.30
CA VAL A 109 0.33 0.67 1.84
C VAL A 109 0.10 -0.45 0.83
N TYR A 110 -0.89 -1.33 1.07
CA TYR A 110 -1.24 -2.36 0.08
C TYR A 110 -1.73 -1.76 -1.23
N SER A 111 -2.52 -0.67 -1.17
CA SER A 111 -2.94 0.06 -2.36
C SER A 111 -1.74 0.65 -3.12
N VAL A 112 -0.79 1.29 -2.44
CA VAL A 112 0.44 1.81 -3.05
C VAL A 112 1.25 0.69 -3.70
N ILE A 113 1.48 -0.43 -3.00
CA ILE A 113 2.24 -1.57 -3.53
C ILE A 113 1.56 -2.12 -4.80
N ASP A 114 0.24 -2.24 -4.80
CA ASP A 114 -0.52 -2.72 -5.96
C ASP A 114 -0.40 -1.76 -7.16
N THR A 115 -0.46 -0.44 -6.92
CA THR A 115 -0.25 0.58 -7.96
C THR A 115 1.18 0.59 -8.51
N THR A 116 2.16 0.25 -7.66
CA THR A 116 3.59 0.33 -7.99
C THR A 116 3.96 -0.61 -9.13
N ARG A 117 3.29 -1.77 -9.27
CA ARG A 117 3.57 -2.71 -10.37
C ARG A 117 3.24 -2.12 -11.73
N GLN A 118 2.15 -1.36 -11.85
CA GLN A 118 1.76 -0.71 -13.10
C GLN A 118 2.65 0.50 -13.38
N LEU A 119 2.97 1.26 -12.33
CA LEU A 119 3.90 2.40 -12.40
C LEU A 119 5.30 1.98 -12.85
N LEU A 120 5.79 0.83 -12.41
CA LEU A 120 7.14 0.34 -12.73
C LEU A 120 7.35 0.25 -14.24
N TRP A 121 6.38 -0.29 -14.98
CA TRP A 121 6.49 -0.40 -16.44
C TRP A 121 6.45 0.96 -17.15
N ALA A 122 5.64 1.89 -16.66
CA ALA A 122 5.63 3.26 -17.17
C ALA A 122 6.97 3.98 -16.91
N MET A 123 7.56 3.76 -15.73
CA MET A 123 8.89 4.28 -15.39
C MET A 123 9.99 3.65 -16.24
N VAL A 124 9.93 2.35 -16.50
CA VAL A 124 10.88 1.68 -17.43
C VAL A 124 10.78 2.28 -18.82
N LEU A 125 9.57 2.50 -19.34
CA LEU A 125 9.37 3.14 -20.63
C LEU A 125 9.95 4.57 -20.64
N LEU A 126 9.71 5.36 -19.59
CA LEU A 126 10.26 6.71 -19.46
C LEU A 126 11.80 6.69 -19.44
N ILE A 127 12.41 5.78 -18.69
CA ILE A 127 13.87 5.61 -18.63
C ILE A 127 14.43 5.26 -20.02
N LEU A 128 13.76 4.36 -20.76
CA LEU A 128 14.17 4.00 -22.12
C LEU A 128 14.13 5.20 -23.06
N ILE A 129 13.06 6.01 -23.00
CA ILE A 129 12.96 7.24 -23.83
C ILE A 129 14.06 8.23 -23.46
N ILE A 130 14.29 8.49 -22.16
CA ILE A 130 15.37 9.37 -21.68
C ILE A 130 16.73 8.87 -22.17
N TYR A 131 16.97 7.56 -22.08
CA TYR A 131 18.21 6.95 -22.53
C TYR A 131 18.43 7.08 -24.05
N SER A 132 17.39 6.83 -24.84
CA SER A 132 17.43 6.98 -26.31
C SER A 132 17.75 8.42 -26.73
N PHE A 133 17.03 9.40 -26.20
CA PHE A 133 17.33 10.82 -26.48
C PHE A 133 18.67 11.25 -25.88
N GLY A 134 19.05 10.71 -24.72
CA GLY A 134 20.33 10.98 -24.08
C GLY A 134 21.52 10.56 -24.93
N ILE A 135 21.45 9.40 -25.59
CA ILE A 135 22.45 8.97 -26.58
C ILE A 135 22.44 9.92 -27.78
N LEU A 136 21.28 10.24 -28.34
CA LEU A 136 21.17 11.09 -29.53
C LEU A 136 21.82 12.47 -29.32
N PHE A 137 21.52 13.15 -28.21
CA PHE A 137 22.12 14.46 -27.92
C PHE A 137 23.61 14.37 -27.61
N THR A 138 24.05 13.36 -26.84
CA THR A 138 25.49 13.17 -26.59
C THR A 138 26.26 12.89 -27.88
N ASP A 139 25.72 12.07 -28.78
CA ASP A 139 26.38 11.77 -30.06
C ASP A 139 26.49 13.03 -30.93
N ALA A 140 25.42 13.83 -31.01
CA ALA A 140 25.42 15.10 -31.73
C ALA A 140 26.48 16.08 -31.18
N VAL A 141 26.54 16.21 -29.85
CA VAL A 141 27.49 17.08 -29.14
C VAL A 141 28.92 16.61 -29.35
N LEU A 142 29.19 15.31 -29.22
CA LEU A 142 30.52 14.75 -29.45
C LEU A 142 30.96 14.92 -30.91
N TYR A 143 30.03 14.75 -31.87
CA TYR A 143 30.28 15.00 -33.28
C TYR A 143 30.66 16.49 -33.50
N HIS A 144 29.88 17.42 -32.97
CA HIS A 144 30.19 18.85 -33.11
C HIS A 144 31.55 19.21 -32.50
N LEU A 145 31.82 18.79 -31.26
CA LEU A 145 33.07 19.06 -30.56
C LEU A 145 34.28 18.48 -31.31
N PHE A 146 34.13 17.34 -31.97
CA PHE A 146 35.19 16.70 -32.75
C PHE A 146 35.47 17.42 -34.08
N TRP A 147 34.42 17.87 -34.78
CA TRP A 147 34.57 18.45 -36.13
C TRP A 147 34.96 19.92 -36.16
N PHE A 148 34.54 20.70 -35.16
CA PHE A 148 34.78 22.15 -35.12
C PHE A 148 35.96 22.56 -34.21
N ASP A 149 36.64 21.61 -33.55
CA ASP A 149 37.72 21.84 -32.57
C ASP A 149 37.32 22.83 -31.45
N GLU A 150 36.02 23.02 -31.23
CA GLU A 150 35.43 23.87 -30.18
C GLU A 150 35.39 23.12 -28.86
N LEU A 151 36.56 22.67 -28.39
CA LEU A 151 36.71 21.91 -27.16
C LEU A 151 36.38 22.71 -25.88
N ASP A 152 35.96 23.97 -25.97
CA ASP A 152 35.75 24.83 -24.79
C ASP A 152 34.30 25.28 -24.58
N ASP A 153 33.33 24.70 -25.31
CA ASP A 153 31.92 24.93 -24.99
C ASP A 153 31.54 24.21 -23.68
N ALA A 154 31.63 24.98 -22.59
CA ALA A 154 31.36 24.51 -21.24
C ALA A 154 29.90 24.09 -21.05
N ASP A 155 28.96 24.74 -21.75
CA ASP A 155 27.53 24.49 -21.60
C ASP A 155 27.12 23.20 -22.32
N LEU A 156 27.60 22.97 -23.56
CA LEU A 156 27.40 21.68 -24.25
C LEU A 156 27.91 20.51 -23.41
N LYS A 157 29.09 20.66 -22.81
CA LYS A 157 29.71 19.60 -21.98
C LYS A 157 28.98 19.40 -20.66
N LEU A 158 28.55 20.49 -20.01
CA LEU A 158 27.82 20.44 -18.75
C LEU A 158 26.50 19.70 -18.88
N TYR A 159 25.75 19.99 -19.94
CA TYR A 159 24.41 19.44 -20.13
C TYR A 159 24.39 18.12 -20.91
N PHE A 160 25.25 17.95 -21.91
CA PHE A 160 25.17 16.84 -22.86
C PHE A 160 26.49 16.10 -23.14
N GLY A 161 27.57 16.45 -22.43
CA GLY A 161 28.92 15.93 -22.69
C GLY A 161 29.14 14.44 -22.41
N SER A 162 28.20 13.78 -21.72
CA SER A 162 28.18 12.32 -21.57
C SER A 162 26.75 11.81 -21.57
N VAL A 163 26.55 10.53 -21.87
CA VAL A 163 25.21 9.92 -21.84
C VAL A 163 24.56 10.10 -20.46
N PHE A 164 25.34 10.03 -19.38
CA PHE A 164 24.83 10.27 -18.02
C PHE A 164 24.41 11.73 -17.81
N HIS A 165 25.21 12.69 -18.28
CA HIS A 165 24.85 14.11 -18.22
C HIS A 165 23.59 14.40 -19.03
N SER A 166 23.51 13.92 -20.28
CA SER A 166 22.33 14.07 -21.12
C SER A 166 21.09 13.46 -20.49
N CYS A 167 21.16 12.22 -19.99
CA CYS A 167 20.02 11.58 -19.30
C CYS A 167 19.59 12.40 -18.07
N THR A 168 20.54 12.93 -17.31
CA THR A 168 20.27 13.74 -16.12
C THR A 168 19.64 15.08 -16.50
N THR A 169 20.14 15.74 -17.54
CA THR A 169 19.61 17.00 -18.08
C THR A 169 18.18 16.80 -18.57
N LEU A 170 17.92 15.78 -19.38
CA LEU A 170 16.59 15.44 -19.88
C LEU A 170 15.61 15.12 -18.75
N PHE A 171 16.03 14.30 -17.77
CA PHE A 171 15.21 14.00 -16.59
C PHE A 171 14.90 15.25 -15.77
N ARG A 172 15.90 16.10 -15.50
CA ARG A 172 15.71 17.34 -14.73
C ARG A 172 14.85 18.35 -15.48
N ALA A 173 15.01 18.48 -16.79
CA ALA A 173 14.18 19.34 -17.64
C ALA A 173 12.71 18.87 -17.60
N LEU A 174 12.46 17.56 -17.67
CA LEU A 174 11.11 16.98 -17.58
C LEU A 174 10.48 17.16 -16.20
N MET A 175 11.25 17.02 -15.12
CA MET A 175 10.79 17.08 -13.74
C MET A 175 10.77 18.50 -13.14
N ASN A 176 10.94 19.54 -13.98
CA ASN A 176 11.06 20.94 -13.53
C ASN A 176 12.18 21.17 -12.49
N GLY A 177 13.30 20.45 -12.63
CA GLY A 177 14.49 20.61 -11.78
C GLY A 177 15.29 21.88 -12.09
N PHE A 178 15.12 22.44 -13.29
CA PHE A 178 15.61 23.75 -13.73
C PHE A 178 14.81 24.18 -14.96
N ASP A 179 15.03 25.41 -15.43
CA ASP A 179 14.38 25.89 -16.66
C ASP A 179 14.91 25.12 -17.88
N TRP A 180 14.03 24.38 -18.55
CA TRP A 180 14.39 23.54 -19.69
C TRP A 180 14.88 24.39 -20.87
N SER A 181 14.55 25.68 -20.92
CA SER A 181 15.05 26.60 -21.96
C SER A 181 16.57 26.70 -21.93
N VAL A 182 17.19 26.65 -20.75
CA VAL A 182 18.65 26.74 -20.58
C VAL A 182 19.36 25.57 -21.26
N ALA A 183 18.78 24.37 -21.17
CA ALA A 183 19.33 23.19 -21.87
C ALA A 183 19.04 23.23 -23.38
N ALA A 184 17.92 23.83 -23.80
CA ALA A 184 17.63 24.04 -25.21
C ALA A 184 18.57 25.07 -25.85
N ASP A 185 18.86 26.16 -25.15
CA ASP A 185 19.78 27.22 -25.59
C ASP A 185 21.22 26.69 -25.70
N ALA A 186 21.62 25.79 -24.81
CA ALA A 186 22.89 25.07 -24.92
C ALA A 186 23.01 24.19 -26.19
N LEU A 187 21.91 23.92 -26.90
CA LEU A 187 21.95 23.18 -28.17
C LEU A 187 22.02 24.10 -29.41
N LEU A 188 21.91 25.43 -29.25
CA LEU A 188 21.94 26.39 -30.36
C LEU A 188 23.17 26.26 -31.28
N PRO A 189 24.41 26.02 -30.77
CA PRO A 189 25.59 25.84 -31.62
C PRO A 189 25.44 24.66 -32.60
N LEU A 190 24.71 23.61 -32.21
CA LEU A 190 24.44 22.44 -33.08
C LEU A 190 23.45 22.73 -34.21
N GLY A 191 22.73 23.84 -34.12
CA GLY A 191 21.71 24.27 -35.08
C GLY A 191 20.28 24.05 -34.60
N GLU A 192 19.36 24.79 -35.23
CA GLU A 192 17.95 24.85 -34.83
C GLU A 192 17.25 23.50 -34.79
N PHE A 193 17.66 22.55 -35.64
CA PHE A 193 17.09 21.20 -35.69
C PHE A 193 17.19 20.50 -34.32
N TRP A 194 18.34 20.55 -33.66
CA TRP A 194 18.56 19.89 -32.37
C TRP A 194 17.77 20.54 -31.25
N VAL A 195 17.65 21.87 -31.30
CA VAL A 195 16.79 22.64 -30.41
C VAL A 195 15.33 22.21 -30.57
N GLN A 196 14.81 22.14 -31.79
CA GLN A 196 13.43 21.70 -32.04
C GLN A 196 13.19 20.23 -31.64
N LEU A 197 14.17 19.36 -31.84
CA LEU A 197 14.12 17.98 -31.38
C LEU A 197 14.04 17.88 -29.85
N PHE A 198 14.76 18.75 -29.13
CA PHE A 198 14.65 18.84 -27.67
C PHE A 198 13.27 19.33 -27.21
N HIS A 199 12.70 20.34 -27.87
CA HIS A 199 11.34 20.79 -27.61
C HIS A 199 10.31 19.68 -27.86
N LEU A 200 10.49 18.90 -28.92
CA LEU A 200 9.64 17.74 -29.22
C LEU A 200 9.73 16.68 -28.10
N TYR A 201 10.93 16.41 -27.58
CA TYR A 201 11.11 15.54 -26.42
C TYR A 201 10.33 16.05 -25.20
N ILE A 202 10.46 17.34 -24.86
CA ILE A 202 9.75 17.93 -23.71
C ILE A 202 8.23 17.86 -23.92
N ALA A 203 7.74 18.20 -25.11
CA ALA A 203 6.31 18.13 -25.43
C ALA A 203 5.79 16.68 -25.36
N PHE A 204 6.51 15.72 -25.94
CA PHE A 204 6.13 14.31 -25.93
C PHE A 204 6.13 13.72 -24.52
N CYS A 205 7.22 13.88 -23.76
CA CYS A 205 7.31 13.35 -22.40
C CYS A 205 6.35 14.07 -21.44
N GLY A 206 6.21 15.39 -21.57
CA GLY A 206 5.32 16.19 -20.74
C GLY A 206 3.83 15.94 -21.01
N LEU A 207 3.41 15.87 -22.27
CA LEU A 207 2.00 15.73 -22.63
C LEU A 207 1.54 14.27 -22.77
N ALA A 208 2.41 13.35 -23.18
CA ALA A 208 2.02 11.95 -23.32
C ALA A 208 2.45 11.14 -22.10
N VAL A 209 3.74 11.11 -21.78
CA VAL A 209 4.28 10.15 -20.79
C VAL A 209 3.84 10.48 -19.37
N LEU A 210 3.92 11.76 -18.94
CA LEU A 210 3.42 12.15 -17.62
C LEU A 210 1.91 11.93 -17.49
N ASN A 211 1.14 12.21 -18.54
CA ASN A 211 -0.30 11.96 -18.55
C ASN A 211 -0.65 10.46 -18.51
N VAL A 212 0.15 9.60 -19.14
CA VAL A 212 0.01 8.13 -19.00
C VAL A 212 0.28 7.70 -17.56
N ILE A 213 1.34 8.21 -16.92
CA ILE A 213 1.65 7.90 -15.52
C ILE A 213 0.51 8.34 -14.60
N THR A 214 0.02 9.57 -14.76
CA THR A 214 -1.15 10.07 -14.00
C THR A 214 -2.39 9.21 -14.29
N GLY A 215 -2.62 8.82 -15.54
CA GLY A 215 -3.70 7.92 -15.94
C GLY A 215 -3.65 6.56 -15.25
N VAL A 216 -2.44 5.99 -15.05
CA VAL A 216 -2.26 4.73 -14.30
C VAL A 216 -2.68 4.89 -12.84
N PHE A 217 -2.32 5.99 -12.18
CA PHE A 217 -2.76 6.25 -10.81
C PHE A 217 -4.28 6.39 -10.70
N VAL A 218 -4.89 7.14 -11.63
CA VAL A 218 -6.36 7.29 -11.70
C VAL A 218 -7.04 5.95 -11.93
N ASN A 219 -6.53 5.15 -12.87
CA ASN A 219 -7.08 3.82 -13.18
C ASN A 219 -6.98 2.89 -11.97
N SER A 220 -5.89 2.95 -11.21
CA SER A 220 -5.77 2.16 -9.99
C SER A 220 -6.77 2.57 -8.92
N ALA A 221 -7.03 3.87 -8.75
CA ALA A 221 -8.05 4.36 -7.83
C ALA A 221 -9.48 3.97 -8.26
N ILE A 222 -9.74 3.90 -9.57
CA ILE A 222 -11.01 3.38 -10.12
C ILE A 222 -11.14 1.88 -9.84
N LYS A 223 -10.12 1.07 -10.14
CA LYS A 223 -10.12 -0.37 -9.90
C LYS A 223 -10.35 -0.75 -8.44
N THR A 224 -9.81 0.01 -7.49
CA THR A 224 -10.09 -0.22 -6.07
C THR A 224 -11.59 -0.07 -5.76
N ARG A 225 -12.25 0.96 -6.32
CA ARG A 225 -13.70 1.15 -6.17
C ARG A 225 -14.51 0.05 -6.86
N GLU A 226 -14.09 -0.40 -8.04
CA GLU A 226 -14.75 -1.50 -8.75
C GLU A 226 -14.66 -2.81 -7.96
N LYS A 227 -13.50 -3.12 -7.37
CA LYS A 227 -13.32 -4.32 -6.55
C LYS A 227 -14.18 -4.29 -5.29
N ASP A 228 -14.31 -3.14 -4.64
CA ASP A 228 -15.22 -2.98 -3.50
C ASP A 228 -16.68 -3.21 -3.94
N HIS A 229 -17.07 -2.66 -5.11
CA HIS A 229 -18.41 -2.87 -5.66
C HIS A 229 -18.69 -4.32 -6.06
N GLU A 230 -17.74 -5.01 -6.70
CA GLU A 230 -17.85 -6.44 -7.03
C GLU A 230 -17.95 -7.29 -5.77
N THR A 231 -17.18 -6.98 -4.73
CA THR A 231 -17.24 -7.70 -3.44
C THR A 231 -18.61 -7.52 -2.79
N LEU A 232 -19.13 -6.29 -2.80
CA LEU A 232 -20.48 -6.00 -2.32
C LEU A 232 -21.53 -6.77 -3.12
N MET A 233 -21.46 -6.76 -4.45
CA MET A 233 -22.37 -7.54 -5.31
C MET A 233 -22.29 -9.04 -5.02
N GLN A 234 -21.08 -9.61 -4.89
CA GLN A 234 -20.91 -11.03 -4.58
C GLN A 234 -21.52 -11.39 -3.23
N ASN A 235 -21.35 -10.54 -2.21
CA ASN A 235 -21.99 -10.72 -0.91
C ASN A 235 -23.52 -10.65 -1.04
N MET A 236 -24.05 -9.75 -1.85
CA MET A 236 -25.49 -9.69 -2.13
C MET A 236 -26.02 -10.93 -2.86
N TYR A 237 -25.28 -11.49 -3.83
CA TYR A 237 -25.66 -12.75 -4.49
C TYR A 237 -25.68 -13.92 -3.51
N LYS A 238 -24.63 -14.06 -2.69
CA LYS A 238 -24.57 -15.09 -1.65
C LYS A 238 -25.72 -14.96 -0.66
N LEU A 239 -26.07 -13.74 -0.26
CA LEU A 239 -27.22 -13.50 0.61
C LEU A 239 -28.53 -13.90 -0.07
N LYS A 240 -28.73 -13.55 -1.36
CA LYS A 240 -29.93 -13.96 -2.12
C LYS A 240 -30.08 -15.48 -2.17
N ASP A 241 -28.99 -16.20 -2.41
CA ASP A 241 -29.00 -17.66 -2.43
C ASP A 241 -29.31 -18.23 -1.05
N LEU A 242 -28.70 -17.69 0.01
CA LEU A 242 -28.92 -18.11 1.40
C LEU A 242 -30.39 -17.88 1.83
N VAL A 243 -30.96 -16.73 1.48
CA VAL A 243 -32.38 -16.39 1.68
C VAL A 243 -33.29 -17.38 0.96
N GLY A 244 -32.98 -17.71 -0.31
CA GLY A 244 -33.75 -18.66 -1.10
C GLY A 244 -33.71 -20.08 -0.54
N ASP A 245 -32.55 -20.53 -0.06
CA ASP A 245 -32.40 -21.84 0.55
C ASP A 245 -33.05 -21.92 1.93
N LEU A 246 -33.03 -20.84 2.71
CA LEU A 246 -33.77 -20.74 3.95
C LEU A 246 -35.29 -20.78 3.69
N TRP A 247 -35.77 -20.08 2.65
CA TRP A 247 -37.18 -20.11 2.26
C TRP A 247 -37.65 -21.52 1.90
N LYS A 248 -36.86 -22.30 1.17
CA LYS A 248 -37.20 -23.71 0.87
C LYS A 248 -37.32 -24.57 2.13
N LYS A 249 -36.53 -24.27 3.17
CA LYS A 249 -36.63 -24.95 4.47
C LYS A 249 -37.84 -24.49 5.26
N LEU A 250 -38.22 -23.23 5.13
CA LEU A 250 -39.40 -22.62 5.75
C LEU A 250 -40.70 -23.15 5.15
N ASP A 251 -40.83 -23.08 3.83
CA ASP A 251 -42.03 -23.47 3.09
C ASP A 251 -42.01 -24.96 2.72
N LYS A 252 -41.82 -25.85 3.72
CA LYS A 252 -41.86 -27.32 3.50
C LYS A 252 -43.21 -27.80 2.95
N ALA A 253 -44.29 -27.08 3.28
CA ALA A 253 -45.64 -27.39 2.84
C ALA A 253 -45.96 -26.90 1.43
N GLY A 254 -45.15 -26.01 0.86
CA GLY A 254 -45.42 -25.36 -0.43
C GLY A 254 -46.64 -24.44 -0.40
N ALA A 255 -46.95 -23.88 0.76
CA ALA A 255 -48.08 -22.98 0.97
C ALA A 255 -47.80 -21.58 0.38
N GLY A 256 -46.53 -21.23 0.16
CA GLY A 256 -46.10 -19.93 -0.40
C GLY A 256 -46.23 -18.76 0.58
N LYS A 257 -46.74 -18.99 1.79
CA LYS A 257 -46.90 -18.02 2.87
C LYS A 257 -46.60 -18.69 4.21
N ILE A 258 -46.01 -17.94 5.15
CA ILE A 258 -45.64 -18.43 6.48
C ILE A 258 -46.43 -17.67 7.56
N THR A 259 -47.07 -18.42 8.44
CA THR A 259 -47.79 -17.85 9.60
C THR A 259 -46.84 -17.58 10.78
N ILE A 260 -47.22 -16.68 11.69
CA ILE A 260 -46.46 -16.41 12.93
C ILE A 260 -46.20 -17.69 13.74
N THR A 261 -47.15 -18.61 13.82
CA THR A 261 -47.02 -19.87 14.54
C THR A 261 -45.99 -20.82 13.92
N GLU A 262 -45.91 -20.84 12.58
CA GLU A 262 -44.88 -21.59 11.88
C GLU A 262 -43.52 -20.94 12.05
N PHE A 263 -43.48 -19.60 12.00
CA PHE A 263 -42.28 -18.82 12.20
C PHE A 263 -41.69 -18.98 13.60
N GLU A 264 -42.49 -18.90 14.66
CA GLU A 264 -42.06 -19.09 16.06
C GLU A 264 -41.46 -20.48 16.28
N ARG A 265 -42.10 -21.54 15.78
CA ARG A 265 -41.58 -22.90 15.89
C ARG A 265 -40.23 -23.07 15.20
N MET A 266 -40.01 -22.35 14.11
CA MET A 266 -38.77 -22.41 13.34
C MET A 266 -37.69 -21.46 13.85
N PHE A 267 -38.08 -20.40 14.55
CA PHE A 267 -37.16 -19.49 15.23
C PHE A 267 -36.34 -20.18 16.33
N GLU A 268 -36.86 -21.29 16.86
CA GLU A 268 -36.13 -22.16 17.79
C GLU A 268 -35.12 -23.11 17.10
N GLU A 269 -35.18 -23.29 15.77
CA GLU A 269 -34.22 -24.12 15.05
C GLU A 269 -32.83 -23.46 14.97
N GLU A 270 -31.79 -24.26 15.17
CA GLU A 270 -30.39 -23.80 15.20
C GLU A 270 -29.97 -23.14 13.87
N ASP A 271 -30.50 -23.63 12.73
CA ASP A 271 -30.28 -23.09 11.39
C ASP A 271 -30.81 -21.66 11.23
N MET A 272 -32.00 -21.37 11.77
CA MET A 272 -32.63 -20.06 11.64
C MET A 272 -31.93 -19.02 12.54
N ARG A 273 -31.55 -19.42 13.75
CA ARG A 273 -30.74 -18.59 14.65
C ARG A 273 -29.35 -18.32 14.08
N ALA A 274 -28.73 -19.32 13.46
CA ALA A 274 -27.44 -19.16 12.79
C ALA A 274 -27.54 -18.19 11.58
N PHE A 275 -28.61 -18.26 10.80
CA PHE A 275 -28.85 -17.36 9.68
C PHE A 275 -29.06 -15.91 10.13
N PHE A 276 -29.94 -15.66 11.09
CA PHE A 276 -30.17 -14.29 11.60
C PHE A 276 -28.95 -13.75 12.36
N GLY A 277 -28.20 -14.61 13.06
CA GLY A 277 -26.90 -14.28 13.62
C GLY A 277 -25.87 -13.90 12.55
N ALA A 278 -25.86 -14.58 11.40
CA ALA A 278 -24.98 -14.26 10.27
C ALA A 278 -25.34 -12.95 9.55
N ILE A 279 -26.60 -12.52 9.63
CA ILE A 279 -27.09 -11.24 9.08
C ILE A 279 -27.00 -10.11 10.13
N GLU A 280 -26.36 -10.35 11.28
CA GLU A 280 -26.22 -9.42 12.41
C GLU A 280 -27.57 -8.92 12.98
N MET A 281 -28.64 -9.68 12.75
CA MET A 281 -29.93 -9.43 13.40
C MET A 281 -29.91 -10.07 14.78
N ASN A 282 -29.67 -9.26 15.80
CA ASN A 282 -29.98 -9.61 17.19
C ASN A 282 -31.50 -9.63 17.36
N ALA A 283 -32.11 -10.72 16.92
CA ALA A 283 -33.51 -10.99 17.18
C ALA A 283 -33.68 -11.28 18.68
N MET A 284 -34.22 -10.31 19.43
CA MET A 284 -34.54 -10.51 20.85
C MET A 284 -35.74 -11.46 21.00
N ASP A 285 -36.74 -11.33 20.12
CA ASP A 285 -37.98 -12.13 20.12
C ASP A 285 -38.45 -12.41 18.68
N ALA A 286 -39.05 -13.60 18.46
CA ALA A 286 -39.53 -14.06 17.16
C ALA A 286 -40.62 -13.14 16.57
N TRP A 287 -41.49 -12.62 17.44
CA TRP A 287 -42.59 -11.74 17.06
C TRP A 287 -42.13 -10.42 16.46
N THR A 288 -41.13 -9.78 17.07
CA THR A 288 -40.55 -8.52 16.60
C THR A 288 -39.88 -8.68 15.24
N LEU A 289 -39.28 -9.84 14.99
CA LEU A 289 -38.72 -10.16 13.69
C LEU A 289 -39.81 -10.36 12.65
N PHE A 290 -40.85 -11.12 12.99
CA PHE A 290 -41.98 -11.39 12.11
C PHE A 290 -42.67 -10.09 11.68
N ASP A 291 -42.97 -9.20 12.65
CA ASP A 291 -43.56 -7.88 12.40
C ASP A 291 -42.64 -6.99 11.53
N SER A 292 -41.32 -7.15 11.65
CA SER A 292 -40.36 -6.43 10.78
C SER A 292 -40.30 -6.97 9.34
N LEU A 293 -40.74 -8.22 9.12
CA LEU A 293 -40.76 -8.91 7.84
C LEU A 293 -42.12 -8.77 7.13
N ASP A 294 -43.21 -8.74 7.88
CA ASP A 294 -44.58 -8.51 7.42
C ASP A 294 -44.77 -7.04 7.01
N ALA A 295 -44.80 -6.77 5.70
CA ALA A 295 -44.83 -5.41 5.17
C ALA A 295 -46.24 -4.90 4.93
N ASP A 296 -47.16 -5.80 4.58
CA ASP A 296 -48.55 -5.49 4.28
C ASP A 296 -49.48 -5.61 5.50
N GLY A 297 -48.99 -6.19 6.60
CA GLY A 297 -49.71 -6.36 7.85
C GLY A 297 -50.79 -7.44 7.75
N ASP A 298 -50.69 -8.37 6.80
CA ASP A 298 -51.64 -9.46 6.61
C ASP A 298 -51.39 -10.65 7.58
N HIS A 299 -50.37 -10.53 8.44
CA HIS A 299 -49.91 -11.54 9.39
C HIS A 299 -49.42 -12.83 8.72
N LEU A 300 -49.00 -12.74 7.46
CA LEU A 300 -48.41 -13.82 6.68
C LEU A 300 -47.18 -13.30 5.93
N ILE A 301 -46.05 -13.96 6.11
CA ILE A 301 -44.85 -13.57 5.35
C ILE A 301 -44.87 -14.29 4.01
N SER A 302 -44.88 -13.54 2.90
CA SER A 302 -44.65 -14.06 1.56
C SER A 302 -43.16 -14.16 1.22
N PHE A 303 -42.80 -14.93 0.18
CA PHE A 303 -41.40 -15.04 -0.25
C PHE A 303 -40.82 -13.70 -0.69
N GLU A 304 -41.64 -12.86 -1.35
CA GLU A 304 -41.20 -11.56 -1.85
C GLU A 304 -40.89 -10.62 -0.68
N GLU A 305 -41.74 -10.57 0.34
CA GLU A 305 -41.52 -9.79 1.56
C GLU A 305 -40.31 -10.30 2.34
N PHE A 306 -40.22 -11.62 2.54
CA PHE A 306 -39.08 -12.23 3.22
C PHE A 306 -37.77 -11.87 2.54
N LYS A 307 -37.72 -12.02 1.21
CA LYS A 307 -36.54 -11.74 0.40
C LYS A 307 -36.17 -10.27 0.40
N GLU A 308 -37.15 -9.40 0.16
CA GLU A 308 -36.92 -7.95 0.08
C GLU A 308 -36.45 -7.40 1.42
N ARG A 309 -37.12 -7.80 2.51
CA ARG A 309 -36.73 -7.38 3.85
C ARG A 309 -35.36 -7.93 4.22
N CYS A 310 -35.07 -9.21 4.04
CA CYS A 310 -33.72 -9.74 4.32
C CYS A 310 -32.61 -9.03 3.52
N LEU A 311 -32.89 -8.57 2.30
CA LEU A 311 -31.94 -7.80 1.49
C LEU A 311 -31.79 -6.34 1.97
N GLN A 312 -32.87 -5.69 2.39
CA GLN A 312 -32.84 -4.35 2.99
C GLN A 312 -32.14 -4.36 4.36
N LEU A 313 -32.33 -5.43 5.12
CA LEU A 313 -31.78 -5.67 6.45
C LEU A 313 -30.24 -5.81 6.46
N HIS A 314 -29.63 -6.21 5.34
CA HIS A 314 -28.18 -6.43 5.21
C HIS A 314 -27.44 -5.30 4.45
N GLY A 315 -28.12 -4.20 4.11
CA GLY A 315 -27.51 -3.06 3.43
C GLY A 315 -26.74 -2.13 4.39
N PRO A 316 -25.73 -1.36 3.91
CA PRO A 316 -24.98 -0.39 4.71
C PRO A 316 -25.82 0.79 5.26
N ALA A 317 -27.14 0.80 5.03
CA ALA A 317 -28.06 1.89 5.34
C ALA A 317 -28.68 1.83 6.75
N ARG A 318 -28.29 0.89 7.61
CA ARG A 318 -28.89 0.76 8.95
C ARG A 318 -28.21 1.59 10.02
N SER A 319 -28.54 2.88 10.02
CA SER A 319 -28.64 3.65 11.27
C SER A 319 -29.66 4.80 11.24
N VAL A 320 -30.44 4.99 10.17
CA VAL A 320 -31.25 6.21 10.03
C VAL A 320 -32.77 6.01 10.06
N ASP A 321 -33.33 4.88 9.61
CA ASP A 321 -34.79 4.77 9.44
C ASP A 321 -35.45 3.71 10.34
N LEU A 322 -35.30 3.85 11.66
CA LEU A 322 -36.14 3.19 12.67
C LEU A 322 -36.45 4.20 13.78
N PHE A 323 -37.39 5.10 13.50
CA PHE A 323 -38.14 5.86 14.50
C PHE A 323 -39.61 5.94 14.10
#